data_AF-A0A7S3NN97-F1
#
_entry.id   AF-A0A7S3NN97-F1
#
_cell.length_a   1.000
_cell.length_b   1.000
_cell.length_c   1.000
_cell.angle_alpha   90.00
_cell.angle_beta   90.00
_cell.angle_gamma   90.00
#
_symmetry.space_group_name_H-M   'P 1'
#
loop_
_entity.id
_entity.type
_entity.pdbx_description
1 polymer ?
#
loop_
_entity_poly.entity_id
_entity_poly.type
_entity_poly.pdbx_seq_one_letter_code
_entity_poly.pdbx_strand_id
1 'polypeptide(L)'
;FFSSSPSLPQNSSRMVAVTVKDVSPHEFVKAYAAYLKRSGKLRAPKWNDIVKLGKHKELAPYDRDWFYTRAASVARHIYLRGGVGIGALTKVYGGSKRNGHRHPRACRGS
;
A
#
# COMPACT_ATOMS: atom_id res chain seq x y z
N PHE A 1 7.25 -43.66 33.58
CA PHE A 1 7.74 -42.27 33.65
C PHE A 1 7.34 -41.56 32.38
N PHE A 2 6.42 -40.62 32.54
CA PHE A 2 5.48 -40.09 31.55
C PHE A 2 6.16 -39.43 30.34
N SER A 3 5.70 -39.77 29.14
CA SER A 3 6.03 -39.10 27.88
C SER A 3 5.35 -37.73 27.83
N SER A 4 6.11 -36.65 28.00
CA SER A 4 5.62 -35.29 27.79
C SER A 4 5.66 -34.95 26.30
N SER A 5 4.54 -35.15 25.61
CA SER A 5 4.34 -34.64 24.25
C SER A 5 4.27 -33.11 24.27
N PRO A 6 4.98 -32.39 23.39
CA PRO A 6 4.80 -30.94 23.25
C PRO A 6 3.47 -30.66 22.56
N SER A 7 2.60 -29.92 23.23
CA SER A 7 1.37 -29.38 22.63
C SER A 7 1.73 -28.33 21.58
N LEU A 8 1.37 -28.61 20.33
CA LEU A 8 1.36 -27.59 19.27
C LEU A 8 0.33 -26.52 19.62
N PRO A 9 0.63 -25.22 19.43
CA PRO A 9 -0.36 -24.17 19.61
C PRO A 9 -1.47 -24.35 18.57
N GLN A 10 -2.67 -24.71 19.05
CA GLN A 10 -3.88 -24.73 18.24
C GLN A 10 -4.32 -23.29 17.99
N ASN A 11 -3.93 -22.71 16.85
CA ASN A 11 -4.68 -21.60 16.27
C ASN A 11 -5.50 -22.08 15.08
N SER A 12 -6.51 -22.89 15.39
CA SER A 12 -7.57 -23.27 14.45
C SER A 12 -8.72 -22.27 14.59
N SER A 13 -8.51 -21.05 14.13
CA SER A 13 -9.61 -20.11 13.93
C SER A 13 -10.47 -20.60 12.76
N ARG A 14 -11.74 -20.90 13.02
CA ARG A 14 -12.80 -21.21 12.04
C ARG A 14 -12.60 -20.37 10.76
N MET A 15 -12.43 -21.00 9.61
CA MET A 15 -12.34 -20.32 8.32
C MET A 15 -13.72 -19.78 7.93
N VAL A 16 -14.09 -18.64 8.53
CA VAL A 16 -15.11 -17.73 8.00
C VAL A 16 -14.48 -17.06 6.78
N ALA A 17 -15.25 -16.82 5.72
CA ALA A 17 -14.75 -16.13 4.53
C ALA A 17 -14.12 -14.78 4.93
N VAL A 18 -12.79 -14.66 4.79
CA VAL A 18 -12.03 -13.47 5.15
C VAL A 18 -12.09 -12.47 4.00
N THR A 19 -12.54 -11.24 4.28
CA THR A 19 -12.60 -10.17 3.29
C THR A 19 -11.46 -9.18 3.47
N VAL A 20 -11.22 -8.30 2.49
CA VAL A 20 -10.16 -7.27 2.54
C VAL A 20 -10.36 -6.27 3.70
N LYS A 21 -11.56 -6.24 4.30
CA LYS A 21 -11.89 -5.40 5.46
C LYS A 21 -11.35 -5.99 6.78
N ASP A 22 -11.17 -7.30 6.85
CA ASP A 22 -10.85 -8.03 8.08
C ASP A 22 -9.33 -8.18 8.30
N VAL A 23 -8.54 -7.86 7.27
CA VAL A 23 -7.08 -7.95 7.28
C VAL A 23 -6.45 -6.58 7.53
N SER A 24 -5.33 -6.57 8.24
CA SER A 24 -4.56 -5.34 8.45
C SER A 24 -4.18 -4.70 7.09
N PRO A 25 -4.38 -3.38 6.90
CA PRO A 25 -4.13 -2.75 5.61
C PRO A 25 -2.68 -2.88 5.14
N HIS A 26 -1.74 -2.84 6.10
CA HIS A 26 -0.31 -2.87 5.82
C HIS A 26 0.16 -4.24 5.32
N GLU A 27 -0.30 -5.32 5.97
CA GLU A 27 0.06 -6.68 5.56
C GLU A 27 -0.56 -7.04 4.20
N PHE A 28 -1.82 -6.63 3.97
CA PHE A 28 -2.47 -6.83 2.68
C PHE A 28 -1.68 -6.17 1.54
N VAL A 29 -1.31 -4.90 1.70
CA VAL A 29 -0.57 -4.15 0.68
C VAL A 29 0.79 -4.79 0.41
N LYS A 30 1.51 -5.23 1.45
CA LYS A 30 2.81 -5.90 1.30
C LYS A 30 2.69 -7.24 0.57
N ALA A 31 1.74 -8.08 0.96
CA ALA A 31 1.50 -9.38 0.34
C ALA A 31 1.06 -9.24 -1.13
N TYR A 32 0.17 -8.28 -1.41
CA TYR A 32 -0.32 -8.03 -2.75
C TYR A 32 0.76 -7.41 -3.66
N ALA A 33 1.60 -6.50 -3.14
CA ALA A 33 2.75 -6.00 -3.88
C ALA A 33 3.73 -7.14 -4.27
N ALA A 34 4.00 -8.07 -3.35
CA ALA A 34 4.81 -9.25 -3.64
C ALA A 34 4.14 -10.18 -4.68
N TYR A 35 2.81 -10.28 -4.68
CA TYR A 35 2.07 -11.01 -5.71
C TYR A 35 2.19 -10.35 -7.08
N LEU A 36 2.02 -9.02 -7.16
CA LEU A 36 2.12 -8.28 -8.43
C LEU A 36 3.50 -8.41 -9.08
N LYS A 37 4.57 -8.40 -8.28
CA LYS A 37 5.93 -8.66 -8.76
C LYS A 37 6.08 -10.05 -9.36
N ARG A 38 5.64 -11.08 -8.63
CA ARG A 38 5.71 -12.48 -9.07
C ARG A 38 4.85 -12.75 -10.30
N SER A 39 3.70 -12.08 -10.39
CA SER A 39 2.76 -12.27 -11.49
C SER A 39 3.27 -11.71 -12.82
N GLY A 40 4.17 -10.71 -12.81
CA GLY A 40 4.77 -10.13 -14.02
C GLY A 40 3.80 -9.37 -14.94
N LYS A 41 2.50 -9.34 -14.63
CA LYS A 41 1.46 -8.69 -15.43
C LYS A 41 1.56 -7.16 -15.43
N LEU A 42 2.11 -6.58 -14.37
CA LEU A 42 2.35 -5.14 -14.26
C LEU A 42 3.84 -4.86 -14.49
N ARG A 43 4.15 -4.32 -15.66
CA ARG A 43 5.50 -3.81 -15.95
C ARG A 43 5.62 -2.41 -15.36
N ALA A 44 6.64 -2.19 -14.55
CA ALA A 44 6.93 -0.85 -14.04
C ALA A 44 7.26 0.09 -15.22
N PRO A 45 6.77 1.34 -15.20
CA PRO A 45 7.04 2.29 -16.27
C PRO A 45 8.51 2.71 -16.29
N LYS A 46 9.04 3.07 -17.48
CA LYS A 46 10.45 3.49 -17.64
C LYS A 46 10.86 4.66 -16.74
N TRP A 47 9.92 5.55 -16.41
CA TRP A 47 10.17 6.73 -15.57
C TRP A 47 10.15 6.45 -14.07
N ASN A 48 9.85 5.21 -13.64
CA ASN A 48 9.67 4.83 -12.23
C ASN A 48 10.88 5.20 -11.34
N ASP A 49 12.08 5.14 -11.90
CA ASP A 49 13.34 5.38 -11.17
C ASP A 49 13.70 6.87 -11.06
N ILE A 50 13.06 7.74 -11.85
CA ILE A 50 13.39 9.16 -11.94
C ILE A 50 12.41 10.01 -11.12
N VAL A 51 11.17 9.54 -10.96
CA VAL A 51 10.11 10.35 -10.38
C VAL A 51 10.06 10.29 -8.86
N LYS A 52 9.47 11.33 -8.28
CA LYS A 52 9.04 11.35 -6.89
C LYS A 52 7.54 11.03 -6.77
N LEU A 53 7.14 10.48 -5.63
CA LEU A 53 5.75 10.07 -5.34
C LEU A 53 4.73 11.21 -5.32
N GLY A 54 5.17 12.44 -5.17
CA GLY A 54 4.28 13.58 -4.99
C GLY A 54 5.03 14.90 -5.03
N LYS A 55 4.34 15.95 -5.49
CA LYS A 55 4.87 17.33 -5.54
C LYS A 55 5.39 17.82 -4.18
N HIS A 56 4.76 17.38 -3.09
CA HIS A 56 5.06 17.78 -1.72
C HIS A 56 6.24 17.00 -1.10
N LYS A 57 6.72 15.94 -1.75
CA LYS A 57 7.90 15.20 -1.30
C LYS A 57 9.16 15.86 -1.86
N GLU A 58 10.18 15.97 -1.02
CA GLU A 58 11.48 16.54 -1.35
C GLU A 58 12.42 15.45 -1.89
N LEU A 59 12.36 14.25 -1.31
CA LEU A 59 13.17 13.10 -1.69
C LEU A 59 12.37 12.07 -2.51
N ALA A 60 13.11 11.30 -3.30
CA ALA A 60 12.59 10.13 -3.99
C ALA A 60 12.27 9.00 -3.00
N PRO A 61 11.46 8.01 -3.40
CA PRO A 61 11.15 6.85 -2.56
C PRO A 61 12.41 6.03 -2.28
N TYR A 62 12.57 5.60 -1.03
CA TYR A 62 13.66 4.69 -0.66
C TYR A 62 13.49 3.28 -1.22
N ASP A 63 12.24 2.83 -1.37
CA ASP A 63 11.93 1.52 -1.92
C ASP A 63 11.90 1.57 -3.46
N ARG A 64 12.71 0.73 -4.12
CA ARG A 64 12.72 0.59 -5.58
C ARG A 64 11.39 0.05 -6.11
N ASP A 65 10.67 -0.70 -5.29
CA ASP A 65 9.41 -1.33 -5.63
C ASP A 65 8.18 -0.53 -5.20
N TRP A 66 8.36 0.77 -4.96
CA TRP A 66 7.30 1.67 -4.52
C TRP A 66 6.06 1.63 -5.45
N PHE A 67 6.26 1.40 -6.75
CA PHE A 67 5.19 1.31 -7.73
C PHE A 67 4.20 0.18 -7.42
N TYR A 68 4.71 -1.00 -7.06
CA TYR A 68 3.89 -2.16 -6.72
C TYR A 68 3.13 -1.94 -5.41
N THR A 69 3.79 -1.34 -4.43
CA THR A 69 3.17 -0.97 -3.15
C THR A 69 2.06 0.07 -3.37
N ARG A 70 2.28 1.06 -4.24
CA ARG A 70 1.26 2.06 -4.58
C ARG A 70 0.09 1.47 -5.37
N ALA A 71 0.36 0.61 -6.36
CA ALA A 71 -0.68 -0.10 -7.10
C ALA A 71 -1.55 -0.96 -6.18
N ALA A 72 -0.93 -1.66 -5.22
CA ALA A 72 -1.62 -2.45 -4.21
C ALA A 72 -2.54 -1.59 -3.30
N SER A 73 -2.03 -0.44 -2.85
CA SER A 73 -2.80 0.52 -2.05
C SER A 73 -4.01 1.06 -2.82
N VAL A 74 -3.83 1.41 -4.10
CA VAL A 74 -4.90 1.90 -4.98
C VAL A 74 -5.96 0.83 -5.21
N ALA A 75 -5.55 -0.40 -5.50
CA ALA A 75 -6.46 -1.54 -5.69
C ALA A 75 -7.33 -1.76 -4.44
N ARG A 76 -6.73 -1.71 -3.24
CA ARG A 76 -7.47 -1.79 -1.97
C ARG A 76 -8.45 -0.63 -1.80
N HIS A 77 -8.04 0.59 -2.17
CA HIS A 77 -8.89 1.76 -2.02
C HIS A 77 -10.13 1.69 -2.91
N ILE A 78 -9.96 1.28 -4.18
CA ILE A 78 -11.05 1.09 -5.14
C ILE A 78 -12.00 -0.01 -4.68
N TYR A 79 -11.46 -1.09 -4.10
CA TYR A 79 -12.29 -2.17 -3.55
C TYR A 79 -13.17 -1.70 -2.38
N LEU A 80 -12.64 -0.84 -1.50
CA LEU A 80 -13.38 -0.36 -0.32
C LEU A 80 -14.37 0.76 -0.62
N ARG A 81 -14.02 1.65 -1.54
CA ARG A 81 -14.83 2.80 -1.93
C ARG A 81 -15.14 2.67 -3.42
N GLY A 82 -16.34 2.19 -3.72
CA GLY A 82 -16.85 2.17 -5.10
C GLY A 82 -16.96 3.59 -5.68
N GLY A 83 -16.72 3.73 -6.98
CA GLY A 83 -16.91 5.01 -7.69
C GLY A 83 -15.83 6.08 -7.44
N VAL A 84 -14.64 5.70 -6.97
CA VAL A 84 -13.55 6.66 -6.71
C VAL A 84 -12.82 7.04 -8.01
N GLY A 85 -12.90 8.33 -8.36
CA GLY A 85 -12.12 8.91 -9.45
C GLY A 85 -10.71 9.34 -9.03
N ILE A 86 -9.89 9.67 -10.04
CA ILE A 86 -8.49 10.12 -9.86
C ILE A 86 -8.41 11.39 -8.99
N GLY A 87 -9.40 12.28 -9.06
CA GLY A 87 -9.46 13.49 -8.21
C GLY A 87 -9.54 13.20 -6.70
N ALA A 88 -10.17 12.09 -6.32
CA ALA A 88 -10.24 11.67 -4.92
C ALA A 88 -8.94 10.96 -4.50
N LEU A 89 -8.36 10.11 -5.35
CA LEU A 89 -7.07 9.47 -5.10
C LEU A 89 -5.95 10.51 -4.92
N THR A 90 -5.92 11.55 -5.77
CA THR A 90 -4.96 12.65 -5.64
C THR A 90 -5.15 13.44 -4.35
N LYS A 91 -6.33 13.45 -3.73
CA LYS A 91 -6.53 14.03 -2.39
C LYS A 91 -6.00 13.11 -1.29
N VAL A 92 -6.23 11.80 -1.39
CA VAL A 92 -5.76 10.79 -0.41
C VAL A 92 -4.24 10.69 -0.38
N TYR A 93 -3.59 10.62 -1.56
CA TYR A 93 -2.14 10.60 -1.68
C TYR A 93 -1.51 12.01 -1.73
N GLY A 94 -2.34 13.04 -1.53
CA GLY A 94 -1.89 14.41 -1.32
C GLY A 94 -1.23 14.59 0.03
N GLY A 95 -0.71 15.78 0.27
CA GLY A 95 0.00 16.10 1.51
C GLY A 95 0.28 17.57 1.65
N SER A 96 0.71 17.96 2.85
CA SER A 96 1.12 19.34 3.11
C SER A 96 2.49 19.61 2.50
N LYS A 97 2.62 20.64 1.67
CA LYS A 97 3.89 21.07 1.10
C LYS A 97 4.49 22.17 1.99
N ARG A 98 5.72 21.96 2.44
CA ARG A 98 6.54 22.97 3.12
C ARG A 98 6.96 24.05 2.11
N ASN A 99 6.69 25.31 2.42
CA ASN A 99 7.04 26.47 1.58
C ASN A 99 8.18 27.31 2.20
N GLY A 100 9.06 26.67 3.00
CA GLY A 100 10.10 27.36 3.76
C GLY A 100 9.50 28.19 4.90
N HIS A 101 9.65 29.51 4.81
CA HIS A 101 9.16 30.47 5.81
C HIS A 101 7.64 30.70 5.74
N ARG A 102 7.02 30.50 4.57
CA ARG A 102 5.57 30.65 4.41
C ARG A 102 4.84 29.43 4.98
N HIS A 103 3.65 29.66 5.53
CA HIS A 103 2.79 28.59 6.05
C HIS A 103 2.63 27.44 5.03
N PRO A 104 2.58 26.19 5.51
CA PRO A 104 2.48 25.02 4.65
C PRO A 104 1.07 24.93 4.03
N ARG A 105 1.00 24.56 2.75
CA ARG A 105 -0.27 24.46 2.01
C ARG A 105 -0.52 23.03 1.57
N ALA A 106 -1.77 22.57 1.71
CA ALA A 106 -2.19 21.28 1.19
C ALA A 106 -2.03 21.24 -0.34
N CYS A 107 -1.37 20.19 -0.83
CA CYS A 107 -1.13 19.94 -2.24
C CYS A 107 -1.73 18.57 -2.61
N ARG A 108 -2.32 18.48 -3.80
CA ARG A 108 -2.76 17.19 -4.35
C ARG A 108 -1.55 16.32 -4.72
N GLY A 109 -1.75 15.01 -4.63
CA GLY A 109 -0.83 13.98 -5.10
C GLY A 109 -0.76 13.99 -6.62
N SER A 110 0.39 13.55 -7.14
CA SER A 110 0.64 13.31 -8.57
C SER A 110 0.32 11.88 -8.95
#